data_AF-A0A0N7L568-F1
#
_entry.id   AF-A0A0N7L568-F1
#
_cell.length_a   1.000
_cell.length_b   1.000
_cell.length_c   1.000
_cell.angle_alpha   90.00
_cell.angle_beta   90.00
_cell.angle_gamma   90.00
#
_symmetry.space_group_name_H-M   'P 1'
#
loop_
_entity.id
_entity.type
_entity.pdbx_description
1 polymer ?
#
loop_
_entity_poly.entity_id
_entity_poly.type
_entity_poly.pdbx_seq_one_letter_code
_entity_poly.pdbx_strand_id
1 'polypeptide(L)'
;MTVSNLVDAWRFQHPDLQELTSSNSSSRIDYVLVSSRLFQKNERKQVLENPHLKVNGLQHLQARNPSAADPTILATAKAQLKERLAEQNYHALKHKFTSNLENTERCFKFFFWPPQVLYKTPISVDLAEDLDSTCAELLSFWSRIYCSPLKKFGHGQFKSESINLTRFFQNTTARLAPKNQAYLDSPFTVIKFYWALTHTTIGKTPGQDGLPVSILHDGLTSRESNILGGLCCSI
;
A
#
# COMPACT_ATOMS: atom_id res chain seq x y z
N MET A 1 33.79 -33.30 27.20
CA MET A 1 34.48 -32.34 26.31
C MET A 1 33.83 -32.42 24.94
N THR A 2 33.00 -31.44 24.59
CA THR A 2 32.32 -31.35 23.30
C THR A 2 33.26 -30.68 22.30
N VAL A 3 33.76 -31.45 21.33
CA VAL A 3 34.56 -30.92 20.23
C VAL A 3 33.65 -30.03 19.39
N SER A 4 33.92 -28.73 19.40
CA SER A 4 33.22 -27.78 18.55
C SER A 4 33.80 -27.94 17.14
N ASN A 5 33.03 -28.55 16.24
CA ASN A 5 33.39 -28.68 14.83
C ASN A 5 33.29 -27.30 14.14
N LEU A 6 34.28 -26.44 14.40
CA LEU A 6 34.46 -25.19 13.67
C LEU A 6 35.12 -25.52 12.33
N VAL A 7 34.38 -25.36 11.25
CA VAL A 7 34.90 -25.46 9.89
C VAL A 7 35.10 -24.04 9.36
N ASP A 8 36.36 -23.69 9.11
CA ASP A 8 36.73 -22.44 8.44
C ASP A 8 36.59 -22.64 6.92
N ALA A 9 35.72 -21.84 6.28
CA ALA A 9 35.46 -21.91 4.85
C ALA A 9 36.71 -21.61 4.00
N TRP A 10 37.64 -20.81 4.52
CA TRP A 10 38.90 -20.51 3.86
C TRP A 10 39.83 -21.73 3.86
N ARG A 11 39.93 -22.43 5.00
CA ARG A 11 40.68 -23.70 5.09
C ARG A 11 40.12 -24.80 4.19
N PHE A 12 38.82 -24.77 3.89
CA PHE A 12 38.23 -25.71 2.94
C PHE A 12 38.75 -25.48 1.51
N GLN A 13 39.10 -24.24 1.17
CA GLN A 13 39.69 -23.88 -0.12
C GLN A 13 41.22 -23.97 -0.12
N HIS A 14 41.86 -23.95 1.05
CA HIS A 14 43.31 -23.94 1.22
C HIS A 14 43.77 -24.89 2.35
N PRO A 15 43.69 -26.23 2.16
CA PRO A 15 43.93 -27.20 3.23
C PRO A 15 45.38 -27.21 3.74
N ASP A 16 46.34 -26.80 2.91
CA ASP A 16 47.78 -26.92 3.20
C ASP A 16 48.40 -25.64 3.79
N LEU A 17 47.63 -24.55 3.90
CA LEU A 17 48.13 -23.27 4.40
C LEU A 17 47.92 -23.16 5.92
N GLN A 18 49.02 -23.26 6.66
CA GLN A 18 49.03 -23.12 8.12
C GLN A 18 49.17 -21.63 8.50
N GLU A 19 48.06 -21.00 8.90
CA GLU A 19 48.07 -19.62 9.36
C GLU A 19 48.35 -19.54 10.87
N LEU A 20 49.37 -18.76 11.25
CA LEU A 20 49.67 -18.41 12.64
C LEU A 20 48.96 -17.08 12.96
N THR A 21 47.70 -17.14 13.37
CA THR A 21 46.98 -15.94 13.81
C THR A 21 47.48 -15.52 15.19
N SER A 22 48.42 -14.57 15.22
CA SER A 22 48.83 -13.92 16.47
C SER A 22 47.68 -13.08 17.03
N SER A 23 47.55 -13.00 18.37
CA SER A 23 46.44 -12.31 19.04
C SER A 23 46.36 -10.79 18.80
N ASN A 24 47.30 -10.19 18.08
CA ASN A 24 47.51 -8.74 17.99
C ASN A 24 47.41 -8.14 16.58
N SER A 25 47.04 -8.90 15.55
CA SER A 25 46.87 -8.30 14.21
C SER A 25 45.47 -7.71 14.03
N SER A 26 45.39 -6.51 13.43
CA SER A 26 44.15 -5.81 13.08
C SER A 26 43.30 -6.52 12.02
N SER A 27 43.72 -7.70 11.58
CA SER A 27 43.05 -8.56 10.60
C SER A 27 42.33 -9.69 11.30
N ARG A 28 41.57 -9.36 12.35
CA ARG A 28 40.72 -10.33 13.03
C ARG A 28 39.58 -10.67 12.08
N ILE A 29 39.64 -11.85 11.46
CA ILE A 29 38.48 -12.42 10.78
C ILE A 29 37.49 -12.73 11.90
N ASP A 30 36.46 -11.89 12.03
CA ASP A 30 35.34 -12.19 12.90
C ASP A 30 34.75 -13.52 12.43
N TYR A 31 35.01 -14.58 13.19
CA TYR A 31 34.39 -15.87 12.98
C TYR A 31 32.88 -15.68 13.12
N VAL A 32 32.20 -15.47 11.99
CA VAL A 32 30.75 -15.49 11.96
C VAL A 32 30.35 -16.92 12.28
N LEU A 33 29.91 -17.15 13.51
CA LEU A 33 29.29 -18.40 13.92
C LEU A 33 27.99 -18.54 13.13
N VAL A 34 28.08 -19.07 11.91
CA VAL A 34 26.90 -19.34 11.09
C VAL A 34 26.27 -20.61 11.66
N SER A 35 25.32 -20.44 12.58
CA SER A 35 24.48 -21.54 13.06
C SER A 35 23.94 -22.32 11.86
N SER A 36 23.92 -23.65 11.93
CA SER A 36 23.26 -24.50 10.92
C SER A 36 21.78 -24.12 10.71
N ARG A 37 21.16 -23.43 11.69
CA ARG A 37 19.83 -22.84 11.57
C ARG A 37 19.75 -21.68 10.56
N LEU A 38 20.84 -20.95 10.31
CA LEU A 38 20.90 -19.94 9.23
C LEU A 38 20.91 -20.56 7.83
N PHE A 39 21.24 -21.86 7.74
CA PHE A 39 21.11 -22.67 6.53
C PHE A 39 19.79 -23.43 6.45
N GLN A 40 18.79 -23.13 7.31
CA GLN A 40 17.40 -23.42 6.96
C GLN A 40 17.09 -22.59 5.72
N LYS A 41 17.39 -23.17 4.55
CA LYS A 41 17.11 -22.59 3.25
C LYS A 41 15.68 -22.13 3.29
N ASN A 42 15.49 -20.82 3.16
CA ASN A 42 14.19 -20.20 3.14
C ASN A 42 13.37 -20.91 2.05
N GLU A 43 12.36 -21.70 2.44
CA GLU A 43 11.60 -22.54 1.52
C GLU A 43 11.07 -21.72 0.35
N ARG A 44 10.72 -20.45 0.60
CA ARG A 44 10.28 -19.49 -0.42
C ARG A 44 11.35 -19.19 -1.47
N LYS A 45 12.64 -19.14 -1.09
CA LYS A 45 13.74 -18.98 -2.05
C LYS A 45 13.94 -20.25 -2.88
N GLN A 46 13.86 -21.43 -2.27
CA GLN A 46 13.98 -22.70 -3.01
C GLN A 46 12.88 -22.86 -4.06
N VAL A 47 11.65 -22.46 -3.73
CA VAL A 47 10.50 -22.53 -4.64
C VAL A 47 10.73 -21.72 -5.92
N LEU A 48 11.53 -20.65 -5.87
CA LEU A 48 11.86 -19.82 -7.04
C LEU A 48 13.14 -20.27 -7.76
N GLU A 49 14.15 -20.71 -7.00
CA GLU A 49 15.43 -21.22 -7.53
C GLU A 49 15.21 -22.45 -8.42
N ASN A 50 14.33 -23.37 -8.02
CA ASN A 50 14.09 -24.61 -8.78
C ASN A 50 13.54 -24.32 -10.21
N PRO A 51 12.49 -23.49 -10.41
CA PRO A 51 12.06 -23.06 -11.74
C PRO A 51 13.14 -22.33 -12.55
N HIS A 52 13.96 -21.47 -11.94
CA HIS A 52 15.08 -20.81 -12.62
C HIS A 52 16.10 -21.84 -13.15
N LEU A 53 16.53 -22.77 -12.29
CA LEU A 53 17.46 -23.82 -12.66
C LEU A 53 16.89 -24.71 -13.76
N LYS A 54 15.59 -25.04 -13.71
CA LYS A 54 14.90 -25.81 -14.74
C LYS A 54 14.89 -25.09 -16.09
N VAL A 55 14.55 -23.80 -16.12
CA VAL A 55 14.57 -22.99 -17.35
C VAL A 55 15.99 -22.91 -17.93
N ASN A 56 16.99 -22.63 -17.09
CA ASN A 56 18.38 -22.55 -17.53
C ASN A 56 18.90 -23.89 -18.07
N GLY A 57 18.57 -25.00 -17.39
CA GLY A 57 18.93 -26.34 -17.86
C GLY A 57 18.32 -26.67 -19.22
N LEU A 58 17.03 -26.36 -19.42
CA LEU A 58 16.35 -26.57 -20.71
C LEU A 58 16.91 -25.67 -21.81
N GLN A 59 17.26 -24.42 -21.51
CA GLN A 59 17.92 -23.52 -22.46
C GLN A 59 19.29 -24.05 -22.88
N HIS A 60 20.09 -24.56 -21.93
CA HIS A 60 21.38 -25.17 -22.23
C HIS A 60 21.23 -26.44 -23.09
N LEU A 61 20.24 -27.28 -22.80
CA LEU A 61 19.94 -28.46 -23.63
C LEU A 61 19.53 -28.09 -25.05
N GLN A 62 18.70 -27.07 -25.21
CA GLN A 62 18.30 -26.55 -26.53
C GLN A 62 19.50 -26.00 -27.31
N ALA A 63 20.41 -25.28 -26.64
CA ALA A 63 21.62 -24.75 -27.27
C ALA A 63 22.61 -25.84 -27.72
N ARG A 64 22.72 -26.93 -26.94
CA ARG A 64 23.61 -28.06 -27.27
C ARG A 64 23.00 -28.97 -28.34
N ASN A 65 21.71 -29.27 -28.22
CA ASN A 65 21.00 -30.22 -29.08
C ASN A 65 19.63 -29.67 -29.49
N PRO A 66 19.57 -28.82 -30.55
CA PRO A 66 18.32 -28.17 -30.96
C PRO A 66 17.20 -29.15 -31.32
N SER A 67 17.54 -30.31 -31.88
CA SER A 67 16.59 -31.36 -32.30
C SER A 67 16.03 -32.17 -31.12
N ALA A 68 16.75 -32.24 -29.99
CA ALA A 68 16.36 -33.06 -28.84
C ALA A 68 15.54 -32.29 -27.80
N ALA A 69 15.52 -30.96 -27.87
CA ALA A 69 14.81 -30.12 -26.91
C ALA A 69 13.39 -29.84 -27.42
N ASP A 70 12.38 -30.38 -26.72
CA ASP A 70 10.99 -30.05 -27.01
C ASP A 70 10.74 -28.56 -26.66
N PRO A 71 10.47 -27.71 -27.67
CA PRO A 71 10.23 -26.28 -27.45
C PRO A 71 9.03 -26.03 -26.54
N THR A 72 8.07 -26.96 -26.50
CA THR A 72 6.86 -26.91 -25.68
C THR A 72 7.19 -26.98 -24.20
N ILE A 73 8.14 -27.85 -23.82
CA ILE A 73 8.58 -28.01 -22.43
C ILE A 73 9.26 -26.73 -21.94
N LEU A 74 10.13 -26.12 -22.77
CA LEU A 74 10.81 -24.88 -22.42
C LEU A 74 9.82 -23.71 -22.30
N ALA A 75 8.89 -23.58 -23.24
CA ALA A 75 7.85 -22.55 -23.20
C ALA A 75 6.99 -22.67 -21.92
N THR A 76 6.60 -23.89 -21.57
CA THR A 76 5.83 -24.19 -20.36
C THR A 76 6.61 -23.83 -19.09
N ALA A 77 7.90 -24.21 -19.01
CA ALA A 77 8.74 -23.88 -17.85
C ALA A 77 8.94 -22.36 -17.70
N LYS A 78 9.11 -21.62 -18.81
CA LYS A 78 9.18 -20.16 -18.79
C LYS A 78 7.87 -19.51 -18.34
N ALA A 79 6.73 -20.02 -18.79
CA ALA A 79 5.42 -19.52 -18.37
C ALA A 79 5.20 -19.72 -16.87
N GLN A 80 5.48 -20.92 -16.35
CA GLN A 80 5.42 -21.22 -14.92
C GLN A 80 6.34 -20.32 -14.10
N LEU A 81 7.56 -20.05 -14.58
CA LEU A 81 8.47 -19.16 -13.91
C LEU A 81 7.95 -17.71 -13.86
N LYS A 82 7.39 -17.22 -14.97
CA LYS A 82 6.81 -15.88 -15.05
C LYS A 82 5.63 -15.72 -14.09
N GLU A 83 4.77 -16.72 -14.00
CA GLU A 83 3.64 -16.75 -13.06
C GLU A 83 4.12 -16.65 -11.60
N ARG A 84 5.12 -17.45 -11.23
CA ARG A 84 5.71 -17.42 -9.87
C ARG A 84 6.37 -16.09 -9.52
N LEU A 85 7.06 -15.46 -10.47
CA LEU A 85 7.63 -14.13 -10.28
C LEU A 85 6.53 -13.07 -10.07
N ALA A 86 5.42 -13.17 -10.81
CA ALA A 86 4.28 -12.27 -10.63
C ALA A 86 3.65 -12.44 -9.24
N GLU A 87 3.45 -13.69 -8.80
CA GLU A 87 2.95 -14.03 -7.45
C GLU A 87 3.87 -13.45 -6.36
N GLN A 88 5.19 -13.62 -6.49
CA GLN A 88 6.15 -13.07 -5.55
C GLN A 88 6.10 -11.54 -5.49
N ASN A 89 6.05 -10.88 -6.65
CA ASN A 89 5.93 -9.42 -6.73
C ASN A 89 4.64 -8.93 -6.08
N TYR A 90 3.52 -9.62 -6.32
CA TYR A 90 2.24 -9.32 -5.67
C TYR A 90 2.36 -9.41 -4.14
N HIS A 91 2.97 -10.47 -3.60
CA HIS A 91 3.18 -10.60 -2.17
C HIS A 91 4.14 -9.54 -1.60
N ALA A 92 5.20 -9.21 -2.32
CA ALA A 92 6.14 -8.16 -1.92
C ALA A 92 5.45 -6.78 -1.86
N LEU A 93 4.61 -6.46 -2.85
CA LEU A 93 3.81 -5.24 -2.87
C LEU A 93 2.80 -5.23 -1.73
N LYS A 94 2.08 -6.33 -1.48
CA LYS A 94 1.14 -6.47 -0.36
C LYS A 94 1.84 -6.30 0.98
N HIS A 95 3.00 -6.93 1.18
CA HIS A 95 3.77 -6.80 2.40
C HIS A 95 4.30 -5.38 2.60
N LYS A 96 4.83 -4.75 1.54
CA LYS A 96 5.25 -3.35 1.57
C LYS A 96 4.09 -2.43 1.92
N PHE A 97 2.90 -2.70 1.39
CA PHE A 97 1.69 -1.98 1.76
C PHE A 97 1.36 -2.13 3.24
N THR A 98 1.27 -3.36 3.77
CA THR A 98 1.01 -3.58 5.20
C THR A 98 2.05 -2.91 6.08
N SER A 99 3.33 -3.01 5.71
CA SER A 99 4.42 -2.35 6.42
C SER A 99 4.30 -0.82 6.37
N ASN A 100 3.93 -0.23 5.23
CA ASN A 100 3.69 1.21 5.14
C ASN A 100 2.48 1.64 5.97
N LEU A 101 1.39 0.88 5.93
CA LEU A 101 0.20 1.13 6.73
C LEU A 101 0.50 1.08 8.24
N GLU A 102 1.34 0.15 8.68
CA GLU A 102 1.74 0.05 10.08
C GLU A 102 2.75 1.11 10.51
N ASN A 103 3.74 1.43 9.66
CA ASN A 103 4.91 2.21 10.04
C ASN A 103 4.87 3.68 9.61
N THR A 104 4.25 3.99 8.47
CA THR A 104 4.21 5.36 7.91
C THR A 104 2.87 6.05 8.11
N GLU A 105 1.80 5.29 8.30
CA GLU A 105 0.43 5.79 8.42
C GLU A 105 -0.02 5.93 9.87
N ARG A 106 0.68 6.77 10.64
CA ARG A 106 0.17 7.20 11.97
C ARG A 106 -1.20 7.87 11.84
N CYS A 107 -1.42 8.60 10.72
CA CYS A 107 -2.64 9.33 10.32
C CYS A 107 -3.93 8.49 10.34
N PHE A 108 -3.88 7.23 9.93
CA PHE A 108 -5.10 6.47 9.63
C PHE A 108 -5.70 5.78 10.85
N LYS A 109 -4.88 5.40 11.84
CA LYS A 109 -5.39 4.78 13.09
C LYS A 109 -6.37 5.66 13.85
N PHE A 110 -6.25 6.99 13.73
CA PHE A 110 -7.10 7.92 14.49
C PHE A 110 -8.36 8.35 13.72
N PHE A 111 -8.28 8.45 12.39
CA PHE A 111 -9.38 8.97 11.56
C PHE A 111 -10.28 7.91 10.94
N PHE A 112 -9.75 6.70 10.66
CA PHE A 112 -10.50 5.66 9.96
C PHE A 112 -10.77 4.41 10.79
N TRP A 113 -10.45 4.44 12.09
CA TRP A 113 -11.06 3.47 12.98
C TRP A 113 -12.56 3.76 13.03
N PRO A 114 -13.43 2.75 12.81
CA PRO A 114 -14.85 2.95 13.08
C PRO A 114 -14.94 3.51 14.51
N PRO A 115 -15.63 4.64 14.70
CA PRO A 115 -15.72 5.23 16.02
C PRO A 115 -16.20 4.14 16.98
N GLN A 116 -15.39 3.86 18.02
CA GLN A 116 -15.69 2.76 18.96
C GLN A 116 -17.05 2.94 19.62
N VAL A 117 -17.53 4.18 19.64
CA VAL A 117 -18.88 4.56 20.02
C VAL A 117 -19.51 5.29 18.85
N LEU A 118 -20.41 4.62 18.14
CA LEU A 118 -21.30 5.28 17.18
C LEU A 118 -22.38 6.02 17.98
N TYR A 119 -22.22 7.33 18.14
CA TYR A 119 -23.30 8.16 18.64
C TYR A 119 -24.36 8.25 17.54
N LYS A 120 -25.45 7.51 17.73
CA LYS A 120 -26.67 7.71 16.93
C LYS A 120 -27.15 9.13 17.23
N THR A 121 -26.85 10.05 16.33
CA THR A 121 -27.41 11.40 16.41
C THR A 121 -28.73 11.33 15.66
N PRO A 122 -29.88 11.35 16.36
CA PRO A 122 -31.17 11.34 15.68
C PRO A 122 -31.26 12.59 14.81
N ILE A 123 -31.73 12.42 13.57
CA ILE A 123 -32.18 13.57 12.78
C ILE A 123 -33.47 14.02 13.43
N SER A 124 -33.49 15.22 14.00
CA SER A 124 -34.71 15.80 14.57
C SER A 124 -35.67 16.10 13.44
N VAL A 125 -36.70 15.26 13.31
CA VAL A 125 -37.87 15.48 12.47
C VAL A 125 -39.10 15.44 13.38
N ASP A 126 -39.99 16.41 13.21
CA ASP A 126 -41.21 16.53 14.00
C ASP A 126 -42.24 15.45 13.61
N LEU A 127 -42.27 15.06 12.33
CA LEU A 127 -43.12 14.01 11.79
C LEU A 127 -42.31 13.02 10.93
N ALA A 128 -42.73 11.75 10.91
CA ALA A 128 -42.06 10.72 10.11
C ALA A 128 -42.13 10.99 8.60
N GLU A 129 -43.19 11.67 8.14
CA GLU A 129 -43.42 12.05 6.75
C GLU A 129 -42.39 13.10 6.26
N ASP A 130 -41.79 13.86 7.18
CA ASP A 130 -40.81 14.91 6.85
C ASP A 130 -39.39 14.34 6.65
N LEU A 131 -39.16 13.06 6.95
CA LEU A 131 -37.83 12.46 6.90
C LEU A 131 -37.21 12.53 5.51
N ASP A 132 -37.97 12.20 4.47
CA ASP A 132 -37.47 12.21 3.09
C ASP A 132 -37.17 13.64 2.61
N SER A 133 -38.02 14.60 2.97
CA SER A 133 -37.81 16.02 2.68
C SER A 133 -36.55 16.55 3.36
N THR A 134 -36.41 16.25 4.66
CA THR A 134 -35.25 16.66 5.47
C THR A 134 -33.96 16.03 4.94
N CYS A 135 -34.00 14.75 4.54
CA CYS A 135 -32.88 14.09 3.88
C CYS A 135 -32.51 14.75 2.54
N ALA A 136 -33.51 15.12 1.74
CA ALA A 136 -33.29 15.81 0.46
C ALA A 136 -32.66 17.19 0.65
N GLU A 137 -33.09 17.95 1.66
CA GLU A 137 -32.51 19.24 2.03
C GLU A 137 -31.07 19.09 2.53
N LEU A 138 -30.80 18.12 3.40
CA LEU A 138 -29.45 17.80 3.87
C LEU A 138 -28.51 17.43 2.72
N LEU A 139 -28.97 16.57 1.81
CA LEU A 139 -28.20 16.20 0.61
C LEU A 139 -27.94 17.42 -0.28
N SER A 140 -28.93 18.28 -0.46
CA SER A 140 -28.79 19.54 -1.20
C SER A 140 -27.77 20.46 -0.54
N PHE A 141 -27.83 20.63 0.78
CA PHE A 141 -26.89 21.43 1.56
C PHE A 141 -25.44 20.93 1.41
N TRP A 142 -25.21 19.63 1.64
CA TRP A 142 -23.88 19.05 1.52
C TRP A 142 -23.36 19.05 0.08
N SER A 143 -24.22 18.82 -0.91
CA SER A 143 -23.84 18.90 -2.32
C SER A 143 -23.35 20.29 -2.72
N ARG A 144 -23.90 21.35 -2.10
CA ARG A 144 -23.45 22.74 -2.27
C ARG A 144 -22.11 22.99 -1.58
N ILE A 145 -21.93 22.50 -0.34
CA ILE A 145 -20.66 22.66 0.39
C ILE A 145 -19.51 21.95 -0.31
N TYR A 146 -19.72 20.71 -0.74
CA TYR A 146 -18.68 19.89 -1.36
C TYR A 146 -18.55 20.10 -2.87
N CYS A 147 -19.30 21.03 -3.46
CA CYS A 147 -19.34 21.27 -4.90
C CYS A 147 -19.52 19.97 -5.70
N SER A 148 -20.49 19.15 -5.30
CA SER A 148 -20.70 17.81 -5.87
C SER A 148 -20.90 17.90 -7.39
N PRO A 149 -20.20 17.11 -8.22
CA PRO A 149 -20.27 17.21 -9.69
C PRO A 149 -21.61 16.77 -10.30
N LEU A 150 -22.58 16.36 -9.48
CA LEU A 150 -23.89 15.90 -9.91
C LEU A 150 -24.75 17.06 -10.43
N LYS A 151 -25.06 17.04 -11.73
CA LYS A 151 -25.90 18.03 -12.45
C LYS A 151 -27.27 18.31 -11.83
N LYS A 152 -27.78 17.40 -10.99
CA LYS A 152 -29.10 17.53 -10.34
C LYS A 152 -29.14 18.57 -9.22
N PHE A 153 -27.98 19.01 -8.72
CA PHE A 153 -27.91 20.05 -7.70
C PHE A 153 -27.44 21.35 -8.35
N GLY A 154 -28.36 22.31 -8.51
CA GLY A 154 -28.01 23.65 -8.98
C GLY A 154 -26.99 24.29 -8.03
N HIS A 155 -25.78 24.55 -8.51
CA HIS A 155 -24.75 25.23 -7.76
C HIS A 155 -25.06 26.73 -7.71
N GLY A 156 -25.93 27.13 -6.78
CA GLY A 156 -25.98 28.53 -6.35
C GLY A 156 -24.62 28.90 -5.75
N GLN A 157 -24.10 30.09 -6.07
CA GLN A 157 -22.89 30.60 -5.42
C GLN A 157 -23.12 30.65 -3.91
N PHE A 158 -22.41 29.78 -3.17
CA PHE A 158 -22.44 29.80 -1.72
C PHE A 158 -21.69 31.04 -1.26
N LYS A 159 -22.41 32.08 -0.81
CA LYS A 159 -21.79 33.16 -0.03
C LYS A 159 -21.38 32.54 1.30
N SER A 160 -20.14 32.09 1.39
CA SER A 160 -19.53 31.67 2.65
C SER A 160 -19.60 32.86 3.61
N GLU A 161 -20.45 32.77 4.63
CA GLU A 161 -20.41 33.67 5.78
C GLU A 161 -19.16 33.35 6.61
N SER A 162 -17.97 33.68 6.09
CA SER A 162 -16.68 33.45 6.75
C SER A 162 -16.61 34.08 8.16
N ILE A 163 -17.49 35.04 8.42
CA ILE A 163 -17.61 35.80 9.66
C ILE A 163 -18.13 34.92 10.82
N ASN A 164 -18.97 33.91 10.56
CA ASN A 164 -19.56 33.09 11.64
C ASN A 164 -18.63 31.96 12.13
N LEU A 165 -17.83 31.36 11.24
CA LEU A 165 -16.85 30.34 11.64
C LEU A 165 -15.77 30.91 12.56
N THR A 166 -15.29 32.12 12.28
CA THR A 166 -14.26 32.77 13.10
C THR A 166 -14.76 32.99 14.53
N ARG A 167 -16.02 33.43 14.70
CA ARG A 167 -16.66 33.59 16.02
C ARG A 167 -16.89 32.25 16.73
N PHE A 168 -17.23 31.19 15.99
CA PHE A 168 -17.34 29.85 16.55
C PHE A 168 -15.99 29.34 17.08
N PHE A 169 -14.91 29.52 16.31
CA PHE A 169 -13.56 29.10 16.71
C PHE A 169 -12.95 29.97 17.83
N GLN A 170 -13.43 31.20 18.05
CA GLN A 170 -12.99 32.05 19.16
C GLN A 170 -13.34 31.44 20.53
N ASN A 171 -14.41 30.64 20.61
CA ASN A 171 -14.86 30.03 21.86
C ASN A 171 -14.23 28.65 22.12
N THR A 172 -13.56 28.06 21.12
CA THR A 172 -12.83 26.80 21.30
C THR A 172 -11.43 27.08 21.85
N THR A 173 -11.24 26.89 23.15
CA THR A 173 -9.94 27.07 23.84
C THR A 173 -9.02 25.86 23.72
N ALA A 174 -9.53 24.72 23.26
CA ALA A 174 -8.76 23.50 23.08
C ALA A 174 -7.74 23.68 21.96
N ARG A 175 -6.45 23.73 22.33
CA ARG A 175 -5.34 23.69 21.37
C ARG A 175 -4.81 22.26 21.29
N LEU A 176 -4.54 21.83 20.06
CA LEU A 176 -3.84 20.57 19.83
C LEU A 176 -2.41 20.69 20.35
N ALA A 177 -1.88 19.60 20.91
CA ALA A 177 -0.46 19.52 21.18
C ALA A 177 0.34 19.75 19.88
N PRO A 178 1.52 20.41 19.91
CA PRO A 178 2.28 20.75 18.69
C PRO A 178 2.54 19.56 17.77
N LYS A 179 2.74 18.37 18.34
CA LYS A 179 2.90 17.12 17.59
C LYS A 179 1.64 16.71 16.81
N ASN A 180 0.46 16.90 17.40
CA ASN A 180 -0.82 16.59 16.76
C ASN A 180 -1.18 17.66 15.73
N GLN A 181 -0.81 18.93 15.99
CA GLN A 181 -0.96 20.01 15.03
C GLN A 181 -0.09 19.78 13.78
N ALA A 182 1.22 19.59 13.95
CA ALA A 182 2.13 19.29 12.82
C ALA A 182 1.72 18.03 12.03
N TYR A 183 1.01 17.13 12.69
CA TYR A 183 0.45 15.93 12.09
C TYR A 183 -0.85 16.18 11.31
N LEU A 184 -1.73 17.07 11.75
CA LEU A 184 -2.90 17.51 10.96
C LEU A 184 -2.50 18.43 9.81
N ASP A 185 -1.46 19.23 10.03
CA ASP A 185 -0.88 20.13 9.02
C ASP A 185 -0.04 19.36 7.99
N SER A 186 0.26 18.07 8.24
CA SER A 186 0.92 17.22 7.25
C SER A 186 0.02 17.11 6.01
N PRO A 187 0.49 17.49 4.81
CA PRO A 187 -0.32 17.40 3.62
C PRO A 187 -0.75 15.94 3.41
N PHE A 188 -2.05 15.74 3.21
CA PHE A 188 -2.53 14.49 2.62
C PHE A 188 -1.85 14.36 1.25
N THR A 189 -0.97 13.37 1.10
CA THR A 189 -0.29 13.17 -0.17
C THR A 189 -1.31 12.72 -1.22
N VAL A 190 -1.17 13.18 -2.46
CA VAL A 190 -2.05 12.80 -3.59
C VAL A 190 -2.19 11.27 -3.69
N ILE A 191 -1.10 10.56 -3.41
CA ILE A 191 -1.06 9.09 -3.29
C ILE A 191 -2.07 8.56 -2.26
N LYS A 192 -2.19 9.17 -1.08
CA LYS A 192 -3.12 8.72 -0.04
C LYS A 192 -4.58 8.85 -0.49
N PHE A 193 -4.93 9.94 -1.17
CA PHE A 193 -6.27 10.11 -1.72
C PHE A 193 -6.56 9.12 -2.85
N TYR A 194 -5.61 8.94 -3.79
CA TYR A 194 -5.74 7.98 -4.88
C TYR A 194 -5.98 6.55 -4.36
N TRP A 195 -5.23 6.12 -3.34
CA TRP A 195 -5.38 4.77 -2.79
C TRP A 195 -6.65 4.61 -1.94
N ALA A 196 -7.04 5.61 -1.15
CA ALA A 196 -8.30 5.58 -0.41
C ALA A 196 -9.50 5.42 -1.36
N LEU A 197 -9.50 6.14 -2.47
CA LEU A 197 -10.57 6.09 -3.46
C LEU A 197 -10.56 4.76 -4.23
N THR A 198 -9.41 4.26 -4.68
CA THR A 198 -9.31 3.00 -5.44
C THR A 198 -9.57 1.74 -4.61
N HIS A 199 -9.43 1.79 -3.28
CA HIS A 199 -9.67 0.64 -2.39
C HIS A 199 -11.01 0.68 -1.66
N THR A 200 -11.81 1.71 -1.90
CA THR A 200 -13.19 1.73 -1.41
C THR A 200 -13.99 0.66 -2.13
N THR A 201 -14.67 -0.20 -1.37
CA THR A 201 -15.41 -1.34 -1.91
C THR A 201 -16.63 -0.84 -2.69
N ILE A 202 -16.66 -1.06 -4.00
CA ILE A 202 -17.78 -0.68 -4.85
C ILE A 202 -19.04 -1.43 -4.40
N GLY A 203 -20.17 -0.71 -4.32
CA GLY A 203 -21.46 -1.30 -3.94
C GLY A 203 -21.76 -1.33 -2.43
N LYS A 204 -20.93 -0.71 -1.58
CA LYS A 204 -21.30 -0.48 -0.19
C LYS A 204 -22.43 0.56 -0.08
N THR A 205 -23.32 0.34 0.88
CA THR A 205 -24.37 1.30 1.25
C THR A 205 -23.71 2.64 1.61
N PRO A 206 -24.25 3.78 1.13
CA PRO A 206 -23.75 5.10 1.49
C PRO A 206 -23.62 5.28 3.01
N GLY A 207 -22.67 6.11 3.44
CA GLY A 207 -22.50 6.47 4.84
C GLY A 207 -23.69 7.26 5.39
N GLN A 208 -23.60 7.71 6.64
CA GLN A 208 -24.65 8.54 7.27
C GLN A 208 -24.83 9.90 6.57
N ASP A 209 -23.83 10.34 5.80
CA ASP A 209 -23.89 11.49 4.90
C ASP A 209 -24.68 11.21 3.60
N GLY A 210 -25.10 9.96 3.38
CA GLY A 210 -25.85 9.53 2.22
C GLY A 210 -25.08 9.66 0.92
N LEU A 211 -23.74 9.71 0.93
CA LEU A 211 -22.93 9.91 -0.27
C LEU A 211 -22.59 8.57 -0.97
N PRO A 212 -23.13 8.29 -2.18
CA PRO A 212 -22.72 7.14 -2.96
C PRO A 212 -21.23 7.15 -3.30
N VAL A 213 -20.57 6.01 -3.12
CA VAL A 213 -19.17 5.79 -3.53
C VAL A 213 -18.96 6.06 -5.02
N SER A 214 -19.98 5.84 -5.87
CA SER A 214 -19.91 6.10 -7.31
C SER A 214 -19.61 7.57 -7.64
N ILE A 215 -20.13 8.52 -6.86
CA ILE A 215 -19.89 9.96 -7.10
C ILE A 215 -18.41 10.32 -6.88
N LEU A 216 -17.76 9.66 -5.93
CA LEU A 216 -16.33 9.86 -5.67
C LEU A 216 -15.47 9.30 -6.81
N HIS A 217 -15.88 8.19 -7.42
CA HIS A 217 -15.18 7.60 -8.57
C HIS A 217 -15.40 8.38 -9.87
N ASP A 218 -16.61 8.85 -10.14
CA ASP A 218 -16.94 9.59 -11.36
C ASP A 218 -16.20 10.94 -11.43
N GLY A 219 -15.98 11.59 -10.28
CA GLY A 219 -15.20 12.83 -10.19
C GLY A 219 -13.71 12.64 -10.50
N LEU A 220 -13.16 11.44 -10.26
CA LEU A 220 -11.76 11.11 -10.56
C LEU A 220 -11.56 10.80 -12.05
N THR A 221 -12.39 9.94 -12.62
CA THR A 221 -12.28 9.50 -14.03
C THR A 221 -12.52 10.66 -15.00
N SER A 222 -13.43 11.59 -14.66
CA SER A 222 -13.67 12.81 -15.45
C SER A 222 -12.50 13.81 -15.37
N ARG A 223 -11.66 13.78 -14.32
CA ARG A 223 -10.46 14.63 -14.22
C ARG A 223 -9.22 13.99 -14.84
N GLU A 224 -9.04 12.67 -14.72
CA GLU A 224 -7.93 11.95 -15.39
C GLU A 224 -7.99 12.09 -16.91
N SER A 225 -9.19 12.06 -17.49
CA SER A 225 -9.40 12.29 -18.94
C SER A 225 -9.00 13.71 -19.38
N ASN A 226 -9.18 14.72 -18.52
CA ASN A 226 -8.78 16.10 -18.83
C ASN A 226 -7.27 16.36 -18.63
N ILE A 227 -6.63 15.70 -17.66
CA ILE A 227 -5.18 15.83 -17.43
C ILE A 227 -4.39 15.09 -18.53
N LEU A 228 -4.84 13.90 -18.95
CA LEU A 228 -4.23 13.15 -20.05
C LEU A 228 -4.54 13.77 -21.42
N GLY A 229 -5.70 14.40 -21.60
CA GLY A 229 -6.04 15.14 -22.82
C GLY A 229 -5.22 16.41 -23.03
N GLY A 230 -4.90 17.14 -21.94
CA GLY A 230 -4.07 18.35 -22.01
C GLY A 230 -2.59 18.10 -22.32
N LEU A 231 -2.07 16.91 -22.00
CA LEU A 231 -0.70 16.49 -22.32
C LEU A 231 -0.53 16.00 -23.76
N CYS A 232 -1.61 15.71 -24.48
CA CYS A 232 -1.58 15.26 -25.88
C CYS A 232 -1.69 16.39 -26.92
N CYS A 233 -1.95 17.64 -26.49
CA CYS A 233 -2.01 18.81 -27.39
C CYS A 233 -0.77 19.71 -27.30
N SER A 234 0.36 19.21 -26.80
CA SER A 234 1.64 19.93 -26.76
C SER A 234 2.82 19.05 -27.15
N ILE A 235 2.65 18.24 -28.20
CA ILE A 235 3.72 17.68 -29.01
C ILE A 235 3.41 18.00 -30.48
#